data_AF-A0A969VZC3-F1
#
_entry.id   AF-A0A969VZC3-F1
#
_cell.length_a   1.000
_cell.length_b   1.000
_cell.length_c   1.000
_cell.angle_alpha   90.00
_cell.angle_beta   90.00
_cell.angle_gamma   90.00
#
_symmetry.space_group_name_H-M   'P 1'
#
loop_
_entity.id
_entity.type
_entity.pdbx_description
1 polymer ?
#
loop_
_entity_poly.entity_id
_entity_poly.type
_entity_poly.pdbx_seq_one_letter_code
_entity_poly.pdbx_strand_id
1 'polypeptide(L)'
;MADAPQIDPLTDRLWTLSPEDGRPGVIRIFLSSGALVQGSCVETYRVSAWSRDAEGKIVWNEDGEDISADILSIDDAALVISVNLRDGREVETYRSAPVPFTCPDLPR
;
A
#
# COMPACT_ATOMS: atom_id res chain seq x y z
N MET A 1 -4.60 34.04 5.30
CA MET A 1 -3.54 33.06 4.98
C MET A 1 -4.27 31.85 4.44
N ALA A 2 -4.03 31.45 3.20
CA ALA A 2 -4.61 30.22 2.67
C ALA A 2 -3.90 29.04 3.34
N ASP A 3 -4.65 28.06 3.82
CA ASP A 3 -4.11 26.81 4.31
C ASP A 3 -3.33 26.13 3.18
N ALA A 4 -2.17 25.53 3.48
CA ALA A 4 -1.46 24.76 2.46
C ALA A 4 -2.36 23.59 2.01
N PRO A 5 -2.33 23.17 0.73
CA PRO A 5 -3.12 22.03 0.32
C PRO A 5 -2.73 20.82 1.18
N GLN A 6 -3.72 20.24 1.86
CA GLN A 6 -3.54 19.03 2.65
C GLN A 6 -3.17 17.91 1.70
N ILE A 7 -1.89 17.53 1.69
CA ILE A 7 -1.40 16.36 0.96
C ILE A 7 -2.05 15.13 1.61
N ASP A 8 -2.72 14.27 0.83
CA ASP A 8 -3.21 12.99 1.37
C ASP A 8 -1.99 12.17 1.81
N PRO A 9 -1.88 11.80 3.10
CA PRO A 9 -0.73 11.04 3.58
C PRO A 9 -0.63 9.67 2.89
N LEU A 10 -1.70 9.14 2.30
CA LEU A 10 -1.70 7.84 1.61
C LEU A 10 -1.02 7.86 0.25
N THR A 11 -1.26 8.93 -0.53
CA THR A 11 -0.98 8.90 -1.96
C THR A 11 0.42 9.37 -2.31
N ASP A 12 0.91 8.93 -3.47
CA ASP A 12 2.16 9.35 -4.07
C ASP A 12 3.38 9.09 -3.17
N ARG A 13 3.31 7.98 -2.42
CA ARG A 13 4.36 7.49 -1.52
C ARG A 13 4.67 6.02 -1.77
N LEU A 14 5.92 5.65 -1.50
CA LEU A 14 6.38 4.27 -1.51
C LEU A 14 6.15 3.64 -0.12
N TRP A 15 5.17 2.75 -0.03
CA TRP A 15 4.87 1.98 1.16
C TRP A 15 5.53 0.61 1.08
N THR A 16 6.37 0.29 2.07
CA THR A 16 6.99 -1.02 2.18
C THR A 16 6.46 -1.72 3.43
N LEU A 17 5.85 -2.89 3.25
CA LEU A 17 5.43 -3.75 4.34
C LEU A 17 6.68 -4.08 5.16
N SER A 18 6.58 -3.90 6.48
CA SER A 18 7.61 -4.34 7.43
C SER A 18 7.17 -5.68 8.01
N PRO A 19 7.45 -6.83 7.36
CA PRO A 19 7.06 -8.12 7.91
C PRO A 19 7.92 -8.46 9.12
N GLU A 20 7.35 -9.18 10.09
CA GLU A 20 8.08 -9.74 11.23
C GLU A 20 9.07 -10.84 10.82
N ASP A 21 8.89 -11.44 9.64
CA ASP A 21 9.61 -12.62 9.18
C ASP A 21 10.81 -12.35 8.25
N GLY A 22 11.11 -11.07 7.97
CA GLY A 22 12.29 -10.67 7.20
C GLY A 22 12.25 -10.96 5.70
N ARG A 23 11.10 -11.34 5.13
CA ARG A 23 10.94 -11.36 3.66
C ARG A 23 11.04 -9.94 3.09
N PRO A 24 11.60 -9.75 1.88
CA PRO A 24 11.52 -8.44 1.22
C PRO A 24 10.04 -8.13 0.96
N GLY A 25 9.51 -7.19 1.75
CA GLY A 25 8.07 -7.01 1.92
C GLY A 25 7.34 -6.56 0.66
N VAL A 26 6.01 -6.56 0.77
CA VAL A 26 5.11 -5.97 -0.22
C VAL A 26 5.42 -4.47 -0.38
N ILE A 27 5.54 -4.03 -1.61
CA ILE A 27 5.66 -2.63 -2.01
C ILE A 27 4.30 -2.18 -2.54
N ARG A 28 3.78 -1.06 -2.05
CA ARG A 28 2.56 -0.42 -2.56
C ARG A 28 2.79 1.06 -2.84
N ILE A 29 2.23 1.54 -3.93
CA ILE A 29 2.17 2.96 -4.28
C ILE A 29 0.74 3.27 -4.69
N PHE A 30 0.00 3.94 -3.81
CA PHE A 30 -1.33 4.47 -4.12
C PHE A 30 -1.14 5.81 -4.84
N LEU A 31 -1.31 5.86 -6.15
CA LEU A 31 -1.18 7.12 -6.88
C LEU A 31 -2.46 7.93 -6.79
N SER A 32 -2.35 9.24 -6.63
CA SER A 32 -3.50 10.17 -6.61
C SER A 32 -4.32 10.15 -7.92
N SER A 33 -3.77 9.55 -8.99
CA SER A 33 -4.46 9.27 -10.25
C SER A 33 -5.49 8.12 -10.19
N GLY A 34 -5.54 7.36 -9.10
CA GLY A 34 -6.37 6.15 -8.98
C GLY A 34 -5.68 4.87 -9.46
N ALA A 35 -4.38 4.91 -9.75
CA ALA A 35 -3.57 3.73 -10.03
C ALA A 35 -2.83 3.24 -8.78
N LEU A 36 -2.85 1.94 -8.53
CA LEU A 36 -2.16 1.27 -7.44
C LEU A 36 -1.07 0.39 -8.05
N VAL A 37 0.19 0.69 -7.74
CA VAL A 37 1.32 -0.17 -8.08
C VAL A 37 1.60 -1.08 -6.88
N GLN A 38 1.58 -2.38 -7.10
CA GLN A 38 1.89 -3.39 -6.08
C GLN A 38 2.99 -4.31 -6.58
N GLY A 39 3.83 -4.83 -5.69
CA GLY A 39 4.80 -5.85 -6.01
C GLY A 39 5.60 -6.26 -4.78
N SER A 40 6.65 -7.03 -4.97
CA SER A 40 7.64 -7.32 -3.93
C SER A 40 8.99 -7.55 -4.61
N CYS A 41 10.04 -7.84 -3.84
CA CYS A 41 11.32 -8.21 -4.48
C CYS A 41 11.31 -9.61 -5.12
N VAL A 42 10.27 -10.40 -4.87
CA VAL A 42 10.16 -11.79 -5.35
C VAL A 42 9.03 -11.98 -6.35
N GLU A 43 8.15 -10.99 -6.51
CA GLU A 43 6.99 -11.04 -7.40
C GLU A 43 6.99 -9.85 -8.38
N THR A 44 6.60 -10.12 -9.62
CA THR A 44 6.40 -9.08 -10.65
C THR A 44 5.37 -8.06 -10.18
N TYR A 45 5.56 -6.80 -10.59
CA TYR A 45 4.62 -5.75 -10.26
C TYR A 45 3.25 -5.96 -10.94
N ARG A 46 2.21 -5.44 -10.27
CA ARG A 46 0.85 -5.25 -10.78
C ARG A 46 0.50 -3.77 -10.75
N VAL A 47 -0.30 -3.34 -11.72
CA VAL A 47 -0.95 -2.03 -11.71
C VAL A 47 -2.46 -2.24 -11.74
N SER A 48 -3.13 -1.79 -10.68
CA SER A 48 -4.58 -1.94 -10.49
C SER A 48 -5.27 -0.59 -10.37
N ALA A 49 -6.57 -0.54 -10.70
CA ALA A 49 -7.40 0.58 -10.29
C ALA A 49 -7.64 0.50 -8.77
N TRP A 50 -7.58 1.64 -8.09
CA TRP A 50 -7.97 1.75 -6.69
C TRP A 50 -8.81 3.01 -6.44
N SER A 51 -9.54 2.99 -5.34
CA SER A 51 -10.28 4.14 -4.84
C SER A 51 -10.34 4.14 -3.31
N ARG A 52 -10.66 5.29 -2.75
CA ARG A 52 -10.96 5.47 -1.32
C ARG A 52 -12.35 6.08 -1.20
N ASP A 53 -13.22 5.47 -0.41
CA ASP A 53 -14.53 6.03 -0.15
C ASP A 53 -14.48 7.14 0.92
N ALA A 54 -15.63 7.77 1.16
CA ALA A 54 -15.77 8.86 2.13
C ALA A 54 -15.52 8.42 3.59
N GLU A 55 -15.61 7.12 3.89
CA GLU A 55 -15.36 6.54 5.21
C GLU A 55 -13.88 6.15 5.37
N GLY A 56 -13.08 6.32 4.32
CA GLY A 56 -11.65 6.06 4.32
C GLY A 56 -11.28 4.61 3.97
N LYS A 57 -12.25 3.78 3.57
CA LYS A 57 -12.01 2.41 3.12
C LYS A 57 -11.37 2.44 1.73
N ILE A 58 -10.31 1.67 1.58
CA ILE A 58 -9.58 1.47 0.32
C ILE A 58 -10.19 0.27 -0.40
N VAL A 59 -10.39 0.39 -1.70
CA VAL A 59 -10.77 -0.74 -2.57
C VAL A 59 -9.87 -0.75 -3.79
N TRP A 60 -9.37 -1.93 -4.17
CA TRP A 60 -8.62 -2.14 -5.42
C TRP A 60 -9.04 -3.45 -6.06
N ASN A 61 -8.88 -3.54 -7.39
CA ASN A 61 -9.27 -4.74 -8.13
C ASN A 61 -8.05 -5.61 -8.47
N GLU A 62 -8.14 -6.91 -8.18
CA GLU A 62 -7.15 -7.92 -8.57
C GLU A 62 -7.87 -9.02 -9.35
N ASP A 63 -7.51 -9.17 -10.63
CA ASP A 63 -8.04 -10.22 -11.52
C ASP A 63 -9.58 -10.32 -11.57
N GLY A 64 -10.28 -9.17 -11.44
CA GLY A 64 -11.74 -9.10 -11.45
C GLY A 64 -12.38 -9.23 -10.06
N GLU A 65 -11.59 -9.42 -9.00
CA GLU A 65 -12.05 -9.43 -7.62
C GLU A 65 -11.71 -8.12 -6.91
N ASP A 66 -12.69 -7.53 -6.23
CA ASP A 66 -12.46 -6.35 -5.40
C ASP A 66 -11.90 -6.77 -4.04
N ILE A 67 -10.68 -6.31 -3.77
CA ILE A 67 -10.04 -6.40 -2.46
C ILE A 67 -10.31 -5.08 -1.74
N SER A 68 -10.62 -5.15 -0.45
CA SER A 68 -10.84 -3.95 0.35
C SER A 68 -10.04 -3.95 1.64
N ALA A 69 -9.69 -2.75 2.11
CA ALA A 69 -9.00 -2.59 3.38
C ALA A 69 -9.48 -1.35 4.12
N ASP A 70 -9.53 -1.45 5.44
CA ASP A 70 -9.82 -0.35 6.34
C ASP A 70 -8.50 0.28 6.81
N ILE A 71 -8.39 1.61 6.75
CA ILE A 71 -7.20 2.31 7.28
C ILE A 71 -7.36 2.43 8.79
N LEU A 72 -6.50 1.74 9.53
CA LEU A 72 -6.49 1.79 11.00
C LEU A 72 -5.73 3.02 11.50
N SER A 73 -4.63 3.36 10.85
CA SER A 73 -3.87 4.60 11.10
C SER A 73 -3.03 4.98 9.89
N ILE A 74 -2.78 6.29 9.73
CA ILE A 74 -1.91 6.81 8.68
C ILE A 74 -1.27 8.13 9.09
N ASP A 75 0.03 8.26 8.84
CA ASP A 75 0.79 9.50 8.89
C ASP A 75 1.86 9.52 7.78
N ASP A 76 2.76 10.51 7.81
CA ASP A 76 3.81 10.65 6.79
C ASP A 76 4.83 9.49 6.76
N ALA A 77 4.95 8.72 7.84
CA ALA A 77 5.97 7.70 8.06
C ALA A 77 5.40 6.27 8.10
N ALA A 78 4.15 6.09 8.50
CA ALA A 78 3.54 4.80 8.74
C ALA A 78 2.11 4.71 8.18
N LEU A 79 1.76 3.52 7.70
CA LEU A 79 0.43 3.16 7.25
C LEU A 79 0.07 1.81 7.87
N VAL A 80 -1.05 1.73 8.56
CA VAL A 80 -1.60 0.47 9.07
C VAL A 80 -2.97 0.25 8.47
N ILE A 81 -3.15 -0.87 7.79
CA ILE A 81 -4.43 -1.24 7.18
C ILE A 81 -4.88 -2.61 7.67
N SER A 82 -6.19 -2.83 7.67
CA SER A 82 -6.80 -4.14 7.84
C SER A 82 -7.39 -4.58 6.51
N VAL A 83 -6.73 -5.51 5.82
CA VAL A 83 -7.21 -6.10 4.57
C VAL A 83 -8.34 -7.07 4.89
N ASN A 84 -9.49 -6.89 4.24
CA ASN A 84 -10.66 -7.75 4.36
C ASN A 84 -10.51 -8.91 3.35
N LEU A 85 -10.14 -10.09 3.86
CA LEU A 85 -9.99 -11.33 3.10
C LEU A 85 -11.25 -12.20 3.22
N ARG A 86 -11.38 -13.22 2.37
CA ARG A 86 -12.53 -14.16 2.43
C ARG A 86 -12.65 -14.85 3.79
N ASP A 87 -11.52 -15.23 4.37
CA ASP A 87 -11.46 -16.03 5.61
C ASP A 87 -11.17 -15.18 6.86
N GLY A 88 -11.21 -13.85 6.77
CA GLY A 88 -10.98 -12.97 7.92
C GLY A 88 -10.37 -11.63 7.57
N ARG A 89 -9.59 -11.09 8.50
CA ARG A 89 -8.88 -9.83 8.34
C ARG A 89 -7.40 -10.02 8.60
N GLU A 90 -6.58 -9.40 7.76
CA GLU A 90 -5.13 -9.35 7.95
C GLU A 90 -4.72 -7.91 8.24
N VAL A 91 -3.98 -7.70 9.34
CA VAL A 91 -3.43 -6.38 9.65
C VAL A 91 -2.04 -6.29 9.05
N GLU A 92 -1.87 -5.31 8.17
CA GLU A 92 -0.61 -5.04 7.50
C GLU A 92 -0.04 -3.70 7.98
N THR A 93 1.24 -3.69 8.35
CA THR A 93 1.96 -2.49 8.79
C THR A 93 3.05 -2.11 7.80
N TYR A 94 2.91 -0.91 7.24
CA TYR A 94 3.80 -0.33 6.26
C TYR A 94 4.65 0.80 6.88
N ARG A 95 5.82 0.98 6.28
CA ARG A 95 6.67 2.15 6.46
C ARG A 95 6.78 2.89 5.15
N SER A 96 6.82 4.21 5.21
CA SER A 96 7.23 5.02 4.06
C SER A 96 8.72 4.79 3.82
N ALA A 97 9.11 4.47 2.59
CA ALA A 97 10.50 4.34 2.18
C ALA A 97 10.97 5.64 1.51
N PRO A 98 11.64 6.56 2.24
CA PRO A 98 12.05 7.85 1.69
C PRO A 98 13.31 7.77 0.82
N VAL A 99 14.01 6.65 0.85
CA VAL A 99 15.26 6.42 0.11
C VAL A 99 15.07 5.31 -0.91
N PRO A 100 15.62 5.46 -2.14
CA PRO A 100 15.65 4.37 -3.11
C PRO A 100 16.37 3.15 -2.55
N PHE A 101 15.87 1.96 -2.89
CA PHE A 101 16.51 0.69 -2.59
C PHE A 101 16.42 -0.26 -3.78
N THR A 102 17.33 -1.24 -3.82
CA THR A 102 17.34 -2.29 -4.83
C THR A 102 16.99 -3.60 -4.17
N CYS A 103 16.08 -4.35 -4.79
CA CYS A 103 15.75 -5.70 -4.37
C CYS A 103 16.96 -6.64 -4.52
N PRO A 104 17.17 -7.58 -3.58
CA PRO A 104 18.22 -8.57 -3.71
C PRO A 104 17.97 -9.46 -4.93
N ASP A 105 19.05 -9.97 -5.53
CA ASP A 105 18.94 -10.97 -6.59
C ASP A 105 18.21 -12.22 -6.07
N LEU A 106 17.29 -12.73 -6.89
CA LEU A 106 16.61 -13.98 -6.58
C LEU A 106 17.61 -15.14 -6.58
N PRO A 107 17.51 -16.06 -5.60
CA PRO A 107 18.24 -17.31 -5.66
C PRO A 107 17.96 -18.03 -6.98
N ARG A 108 19.00 -18.59 -7.61
CA ARG A 108 18.86 -19.42 -8.81
C ARG A 108 18.43 -20.84 -8.45
#